data_AF-R6D5D4-F1
#
_entry.id   AF-R6D5D4-F1
#
_cell.length_a   1.000
_cell.length_b   1.000
_cell.length_c   1.000
_cell.angle_alpha   90.00
_cell.angle_beta   90.00
_cell.angle_gamma   90.00
#
_symmetry.space_group_name_H-M   'P 1'
#
loop_
_entity.id
_entity.type
_entity.pdbx_description
1 polymer ?
#
loop_
_entity_poly.entity_id
_entity_poly.type
_entity_poly.pdbx_seq_one_letter_code
_entity_poly.pdbx_strand_id
1 'polypeptide(L)'
;MYRLVFLTIVFFFAVGAQAQKRNARYTEYINKYSDLAVEQMKLHKIPASITLAQGLLESGAGYSQLARKSNNHFGIKCGSSWRGRTVRHDDDARNECFRAYKHPRDSYEDHSDFLRRGARYAFLFKLDITDYKGWARGLKKAGYATDPSYANRLITIIEDYDLYKYDRKGVYSERKLRKNPWLMNPHQIYIANDIAYVVARSGDTFQDLGKELDISWKKLVKYNDLHREYTLMPGDIIYLKSKKKKASKPHTVYIVKDGDSMHGISQKYGIRLKNLYKMNRKDGEYVPEIGDRLRLR
;
A
#
# COMPACT_ATOMS: atom_id res chain seq x y z
N MET A 1 42.05 43.83 -23.98
CA MET A 1 40.71 43.60 -23.39
C MET A 1 40.59 42.12 -23.06
N TYR A 2 40.75 41.74 -21.80
CA TYR A 2 40.60 40.35 -21.35
C TYR A 2 39.11 40.04 -21.15
N ARG A 3 38.57 39.06 -21.90
CA ARG A 3 37.21 38.55 -21.72
C ARG A 3 37.18 37.62 -20.51
N LEU A 4 36.55 38.08 -19.43
CA LEU A 4 36.21 37.27 -18.26
C LEU A 4 35.07 36.30 -18.61
N VAL A 5 35.36 35.01 -18.57
CA VAL A 5 34.36 33.93 -18.65
C VAL A 5 33.77 33.74 -17.26
N PHE A 6 32.52 34.15 -17.07
CA PHE A 6 31.77 33.85 -15.85
C PHE A 6 31.30 32.40 -15.89
N LEU A 7 31.96 31.55 -15.11
CA LEU A 7 31.62 30.14 -14.93
C LEU A 7 30.61 30.07 -13.77
N THR A 8 29.31 30.10 -14.09
CA THR A 8 28.24 29.92 -13.11
C THR A 8 28.18 28.45 -12.69
N ILE A 9 28.76 28.15 -11.54
CA ILE A 9 28.62 26.85 -10.87
C ILE A 9 27.19 26.78 -10.32
N VAL A 10 26.32 26.02 -10.99
CA VAL A 10 24.99 25.69 -10.50
C VAL A 10 25.13 24.62 -9.42
N PHE A 11 25.02 25.03 -8.15
CA PHE A 11 24.88 24.11 -7.03
C PHE A 11 23.50 23.44 -7.11
N PHE A 12 23.47 22.18 -7.55
CA PHE A 12 22.31 21.31 -7.39
C PHE A 12 22.15 20.97 -5.91
N PHE A 13 21.25 21.67 -5.22
CA PHE A 13 20.75 21.20 -3.93
C PHE A 13 19.85 19.98 -4.19
N ALA A 14 20.43 18.79 -4.07
CA ALA A 14 19.66 17.56 -3.94
C ALA A 14 18.92 17.60 -2.60
N VAL A 15 17.67 18.07 -2.61
CA VAL A 15 16.76 17.89 -1.47
C VAL A 15 16.39 16.42 -1.43
N GLY A 16 17.23 15.61 -0.78
CA GLY A 16 16.87 14.24 -0.45
C GLY A 16 15.64 14.27 0.45
N ALA A 17 14.53 13.68 0.00
CA ALA A 17 13.39 13.42 0.85
C ALA A 17 13.85 12.50 1.99
N GLN A 18 14.08 13.08 3.17
CA GLN A 18 14.45 12.32 4.35
C GLN A 18 13.22 11.50 4.77
N ALA A 19 13.26 10.19 4.55
CA ALA A 19 12.20 9.30 5.01
C ALA A 19 12.00 9.52 6.52
N GLN A 20 10.80 9.96 6.91
CA GLN A 20 10.49 10.23 8.31
C GLN A 20 10.75 8.97 9.12
N LYS A 21 11.63 9.07 10.12
CA LYS A 21 11.97 7.94 11.00
C LYS A 21 10.70 7.45 11.70
N ARG A 22 10.35 6.17 11.50
CA ARG A 22 9.19 5.53 12.16
C ARG A 22 9.27 5.71 13.67
N ASN A 23 8.13 5.99 14.32
CA ASN A 23 8.06 6.13 15.78
C ASN A 23 8.50 4.83 16.46
N ALA A 24 9.52 4.91 17.32
CA ALA A 24 10.11 3.74 17.97
C ALA A 24 9.11 2.97 18.85
N ARG A 25 8.22 3.67 19.57
CA ARG A 25 7.20 3.02 20.41
C ARG A 25 6.21 2.20 19.60
N TYR A 26 5.85 2.70 18.42
CA TYR A 26 4.93 2.01 17.52
C TYR A 26 5.61 0.74 16.99
N THR A 27 6.86 0.85 16.54
CA THR A 27 7.64 -0.30 16.07
C THR A 27 7.82 -1.35 17.16
N GLU A 28 8.12 -0.95 18.40
CA GLU A 28 8.22 -1.85 19.55
C GLU A 28 6.91 -2.61 19.80
N TYR A 29 5.79 -1.89 19.83
CA TYR A 29 4.47 -2.49 20.01
C TYR A 29 4.13 -3.49 18.91
N ILE A 30 4.37 -3.10 17.65
CA ILE A 30 4.11 -3.94 16.48
C ILE A 30 4.94 -5.23 16.57
N ASN A 31 6.24 -5.11 16.81
CA ASN A 31 7.13 -6.28 16.94
C ASN A 31 6.70 -7.21 18.07
N LYS A 32 6.24 -6.65 19.18
CA LYS A 32 5.82 -7.43 20.35
C LYS A 32 4.53 -8.20 20.12
N TYR A 33 3.57 -7.65 19.37
CA TYR A 33 2.21 -8.20 19.28
C TYR A 33 1.81 -8.70 17.89
N SER A 34 2.68 -8.58 16.86
CA SER A 34 2.30 -8.97 15.50
C SER A 34 1.95 -10.45 15.36
N ASP A 35 2.70 -11.33 16.01
CA ASP A 35 2.46 -12.77 15.91
C ASP A 35 1.14 -13.15 16.61
N LEU A 36 0.85 -12.50 17.74
CA LEU A 36 -0.43 -12.65 18.42
C LEU A 36 -1.59 -12.16 17.55
N ALA A 37 -1.45 -11.02 16.86
CA ALA A 37 -2.50 -10.54 15.96
C ALA A 37 -2.71 -11.46 14.76
N VAL A 38 -1.65 -12.07 14.21
CA VAL A 38 -1.76 -13.09 13.16
C VAL A 38 -2.44 -14.35 13.68
N GLU A 39 -2.14 -14.78 14.91
CA GLU A 39 -2.84 -15.88 15.59
C GLU A 39 -4.34 -15.58 15.73
N GLN A 40 -4.69 -14.40 16.23
CA GLN A 40 -6.06 -13.93 16.37
C GLN A 40 -6.78 -13.86 15.01
N MET A 41 -6.11 -13.40 13.95
CA MET A 41 -6.66 -13.42 12.59
C MET A 41 -6.98 -14.84 12.12
N LYS A 42 -6.11 -15.81 12.39
CA LYS A 42 -6.34 -17.20 11.98
C LYS A 42 -7.55 -17.81 12.69
N LEU A 43 -7.69 -17.53 13.98
CA LEU A 43 -8.76 -18.05 14.83
C LEU A 43 -10.10 -17.35 14.58
N HIS A 44 -10.10 -16.01 14.57
CA HIS A 44 -11.31 -15.20 14.62
C HIS A 44 -11.67 -14.53 13.31
N LYS A 45 -10.81 -14.61 12.29
CA LYS A 45 -11.04 -14.05 10.93
C LYS A 45 -11.17 -12.52 10.87
N ILE A 46 -10.51 -11.82 11.81
CA ILE A 46 -10.32 -10.36 11.77
C ILE A 46 -8.93 -10.08 11.19
N PRO A 47 -8.75 -9.15 10.24
CA PRO A 47 -7.42 -8.84 9.70
C PRO A 47 -6.42 -8.53 10.82
N ALA A 48 -5.23 -9.13 10.78
CA ALA A 48 -4.18 -8.89 11.77
C ALA A 48 -3.77 -7.42 11.82
N SER A 49 -3.78 -6.74 10.66
CA SER A 49 -3.52 -5.31 10.52
C SER A 49 -4.52 -4.45 11.28
N ILE A 50 -5.80 -4.83 11.28
CA ILE A 50 -6.86 -4.15 12.03
C ILE A 50 -6.64 -4.34 13.53
N THR A 51 -6.45 -5.57 13.98
CA THR A 51 -6.20 -5.87 15.41
C THR A 51 -4.96 -5.14 15.92
N LEU A 52 -3.88 -5.09 15.13
CA LEU A 52 -2.67 -4.35 15.50
C LEU A 52 -2.88 -2.85 15.54
N ALA A 53 -3.51 -2.27 14.51
CA ALA A 53 -3.73 -0.84 14.42
C ALA A 53 -4.66 -0.34 15.53
N GLN A 54 -5.73 -1.08 15.84
CA GLN A 54 -6.60 -0.78 16.98
C GLN A 54 -5.83 -0.91 18.29
N GLY A 55 -5.17 -2.05 18.55
CA GLY A 55 -4.40 -2.23 19.77
C GLY A 55 -3.36 -1.13 19.96
N LEU A 56 -2.67 -0.72 18.89
CA LEU A 56 -1.70 0.38 18.92
C LEU A 56 -2.37 1.72 19.24
N LEU A 57 -3.47 2.05 18.57
CA LEU A 57 -4.17 3.32 18.75
C LEU A 57 -4.81 3.43 20.15
N GLU A 58 -5.61 2.43 20.53
CA GLU A 58 -6.39 2.44 21.77
C GLU A 58 -5.50 2.35 23.03
N SER A 59 -4.37 1.65 22.95
CA SER A 59 -3.44 1.52 24.08
C SER A 59 -2.37 2.61 24.15
N GLY A 60 -2.34 3.54 23.18
CA GLY A 60 -1.22 4.49 23.04
C GLY A 60 0.12 3.76 22.89
N ALA A 61 0.16 2.76 22.00
CA ALA A 61 1.27 1.82 21.81
C ALA A 61 1.69 1.09 23.10
N GLY A 62 0.72 0.74 23.96
CA GLY A 62 0.90 0.01 25.21
C GLY A 62 1.27 0.88 26.41
N TYR A 63 1.38 2.20 26.23
CA TYR A 63 1.82 3.13 27.27
C TYR A 63 0.67 3.80 28.04
N SER A 64 -0.60 3.64 27.62
CA SER A 64 -1.74 4.19 28.35
C SER A 64 -1.82 3.62 29.77
N GLN A 65 -2.40 4.40 30.70
CA GLN A 65 -2.58 3.92 32.08
C GLN A 65 -3.44 2.65 32.12
N LEU A 66 -4.49 2.61 31.30
CA LEU A 66 -5.39 1.48 31.19
C LEU A 66 -4.63 0.22 30.75
N ALA A 67 -3.83 0.30 29.67
CA ALA A 67 -3.04 -0.82 29.18
C ALA A 67 -2.00 -1.28 30.23
N ARG A 68 -1.26 -0.36 30.84
CA ARG A 68 -0.19 -0.71 31.80
C ARG A 68 -0.70 -1.29 33.12
N LYS A 69 -1.83 -0.81 33.62
CA LYS A 69 -2.36 -1.23 34.93
C LYS A 69 -3.30 -2.43 34.83
N SER A 70 -3.93 -2.64 33.68
CA SER A 70 -4.99 -3.65 33.53
C SER A 70 -4.81 -4.58 32.33
N ASN A 71 -3.74 -4.42 31.54
CA ASN A 71 -3.54 -5.13 30.28
C ASN A 71 -4.73 -5.01 29.32
N ASN A 72 -5.55 -3.96 29.42
CA ASN A 72 -6.65 -3.70 28.50
C ASN A 72 -6.15 -2.80 27.37
N HIS A 73 -5.78 -3.43 26.24
CA HIS A 73 -5.18 -2.75 25.10
C HIS A 73 -6.21 -2.13 24.14
N PHE A 74 -7.50 -2.42 24.31
CA PHE A 74 -8.55 -2.05 23.36
C PHE A 74 -9.66 -1.20 24.01
N GLY A 75 -9.46 -0.75 25.25
CA GLY A 75 -10.45 0.08 25.95
C GLY A 75 -11.79 -0.62 26.19
N ILE A 76 -11.83 -1.96 26.32
CA ILE A 76 -13.11 -2.68 26.44
C ILE A 76 -13.75 -2.35 27.80
N LYS A 77 -14.89 -1.67 27.74
CA LYS A 77 -15.72 -1.34 28.90
C LYS A 77 -16.39 -2.59 29.50
N CYS A 78 -16.74 -2.51 30.78
CA CYS A 78 -17.51 -3.55 31.45
C CYS A 78 -18.91 -3.62 30.84
N GLY A 79 -19.31 -4.81 30.39
CA GLY A 79 -20.71 -5.09 30.08
C GLY A 79 -21.43 -5.70 31.28
N SER A 80 -22.76 -5.76 31.25
CA SER A 80 -23.56 -6.43 32.28
C SER A 80 -23.22 -7.91 32.48
N SER A 81 -22.65 -8.55 31.45
CA SER A 81 -22.19 -9.95 31.46
C SER A 81 -20.73 -10.13 31.92
N TRP A 82 -19.98 -9.05 32.13
CA TRP A 82 -18.59 -9.18 32.57
C TRP A 82 -18.53 -9.65 34.04
N ARG A 83 -17.71 -10.68 34.30
CA ARG A 83 -17.50 -11.27 35.64
C ARG A 83 -16.02 -11.30 36.04
N GLY A 84 -15.14 -10.88 35.13
CA GLY A 84 -13.70 -10.83 35.38
C GLY A 84 -13.29 -9.61 36.21
N ARG A 85 -11.97 -9.42 36.34
CA ARG A 85 -11.41 -8.25 37.04
C ARG A 85 -11.80 -6.96 36.31
N THR A 86 -11.88 -5.88 37.06
CA THR A 86 -12.22 -4.55 36.55
C THR A 86 -11.25 -3.51 37.06
N VAL A 87 -11.19 -2.38 36.36
CA VAL A 87 -10.49 -1.19 36.79
C VAL A 87 -11.37 0.03 36.50
N ARG A 88 -11.25 1.05 37.33
CA ARG A 88 -11.89 2.34 37.12
C ARG A 88 -10.94 3.30 36.43
N HIS A 89 -11.43 3.96 35.38
CA HIS A 89 -10.67 4.93 34.61
C HIS A 89 -11.60 6.01 34.08
N ASP A 90 -11.08 7.23 33.95
CA ASP A 90 -11.81 8.34 33.34
C ASP A 90 -11.52 8.32 31.84
N ASP A 91 -12.55 8.26 31.01
CA ASP A 91 -12.45 8.22 29.54
C ASP A 91 -13.45 9.21 28.91
N ASP A 92 -14.67 8.76 28.60
CA ASP A 92 -15.76 9.65 28.16
C ASP A 92 -16.46 10.31 29.36
N ALA A 93 -16.56 9.54 30.46
CA ALA A 93 -17.12 9.97 31.72
C ALA A 93 -16.19 9.62 32.88
N ARG A 94 -16.43 10.25 34.03
CA ARG A 94 -15.67 9.97 35.25
C ARG A 94 -16.01 8.58 35.78
N ASN A 95 -14.99 7.85 36.21
CA ASN A 95 -15.08 6.58 36.93
C ASN A 95 -15.78 5.46 36.13
N GLU A 96 -15.56 5.42 34.82
CA GLU A 96 -16.06 4.36 33.96
C GLU A 96 -15.41 3.01 34.29
N CYS A 97 -16.17 1.94 34.08
CA CYS A 97 -15.72 0.58 34.34
C CYS A 97 -15.09 -0.01 33.09
N PHE A 98 -13.84 -0.46 33.22
CA PHE A 98 -13.12 -1.19 32.18
C PHE A 98 -12.78 -2.60 32.64
N ARG A 99 -12.75 -3.52 31.69
CA ARG A 99 -12.28 -4.89 31.92
C ARG A 99 -10.79 -4.86 32.24
N ALA A 100 -10.34 -5.78 33.10
CA ALA A 100 -8.93 -5.94 33.45
C ALA A 100 -8.51 -7.40 33.26
N TYR A 101 -7.30 -7.58 32.73
CA TYR A 101 -6.79 -8.83 32.18
C TYR A 101 -5.45 -9.20 32.80
N LYS A 102 -5.21 -10.51 32.96
CA LYS A 102 -3.97 -10.99 33.58
C LYS A 102 -2.78 -10.76 32.66
N HIS A 103 -2.99 -10.98 31.36
CA HIS A 103 -2.01 -10.78 30.32
C HIS A 103 -2.59 -9.98 29.15
N PRO A 104 -1.77 -9.25 28.37
CA PRO A 104 -2.24 -8.56 27.16
C PRO A 104 -2.98 -9.49 26.19
N ARG A 105 -2.53 -10.75 26.07
CA ARG A 105 -3.19 -11.79 25.26
C ARG A 105 -4.67 -11.95 25.57
N ASP A 106 -5.07 -11.88 26.84
CA ASP A 106 -6.48 -12.06 27.20
C ASP A 106 -7.34 -10.89 26.68
N SER A 107 -6.77 -9.68 26.60
CA SER A 107 -7.46 -8.53 26.00
C SER A 107 -7.58 -8.62 24.49
N TYR A 108 -6.58 -9.23 23.82
CA TYR A 108 -6.64 -9.52 22.39
C TYR A 108 -7.72 -10.55 22.08
N GLU A 109 -7.81 -11.62 22.88
CA GLU A 109 -8.85 -12.64 22.74
C GLU A 109 -10.24 -12.04 22.99
N ASP A 110 -10.42 -11.28 24.07
CA ASP A 110 -11.70 -10.65 24.40
C ASP A 110 -12.12 -9.59 23.37
N HIS A 111 -11.15 -8.87 22.78
CA HIS A 111 -11.41 -7.97 21.66
C HIS A 111 -11.91 -8.71 20.41
N SER A 112 -11.25 -9.81 20.04
CA SER A 112 -11.67 -10.63 18.92
C SER A 112 -13.06 -11.21 19.13
N ASP A 113 -13.33 -11.71 20.34
CA ASP A 113 -14.65 -12.20 20.74
C ASP A 113 -15.72 -11.13 20.72
N PHE A 114 -15.41 -9.91 21.18
CA PHE A 114 -16.30 -8.76 21.15
C PHE A 114 -16.74 -8.43 19.72
N LEU A 115 -15.79 -8.39 18.77
CA LEU A 115 -16.11 -8.13 17.36
C LEU A 115 -16.89 -9.30 16.74
N ARG A 116 -16.51 -10.55 17.03
CA ARG A 116 -17.15 -11.75 16.48
C ARG A 116 -18.60 -11.93 16.95
N ARG A 117 -18.88 -11.68 18.24
CA ARG A 117 -20.22 -11.84 18.82
C ARG A 117 -21.12 -10.64 18.60
N GLY A 118 -20.56 -9.46 18.33
CA GLY A 118 -21.34 -8.25 18.13
C GLY A 118 -22.10 -8.28 16.80
N ALA A 119 -23.43 -8.43 16.85
CA ALA A 119 -24.28 -8.48 15.66
C ALA A 119 -24.07 -7.30 14.70
N ARG A 120 -23.80 -6.11 15.25
CA ARG A 120 -23.50 -4.90 14.46
C ARG A 120 -22.23 -5.00 13.61
N TYR A 121 -21.30 -5.89 13.95
CA TYR A 121 -20.05 -6.11 13.22
C TYR A 121 -20.11 -7.31 12.27
N ALA A 122 -21.19 -8.10 12.29
CA ALA A 122 -21.28 -9.36 11.54
C ALA A 122 -21.05 -9.18 10.02
N PHE A 123 -21.42 -8.02 9.47
CA PHE A 123 -21.21 -7.74 8.04
C PHE A 123 -19.72 -7.59 7.66
N LEU A 124 -18.84 -7.26 8.60
CA LEU A 124 -17.40 -7.14 8.35
C LEU A 124 -16.77 -8.47 7.96
N PHE A 125 -17.28 -9.57 8.53
CA PHE A 125 -16.79 -10.92 8.26
C PHE A 125 -17.18 -11.45 6.87
N LYS A 126 -17.94 -10.67 6.08
CA LYS A 126 -18.20 -10.94 4.66
C LYS A 126 -17.17 -10.32 3.73
N LEU A 127 -16.34 -9.41 4.24
CA LEU A 127 -15.26 -8.77 3.49
C LEU A 127 -14.10 -9.76 3.28
N ASP A 128 -13.28 -9.51 2.27
CA ASP A 128 -12.01 -10.21 2.15
C ASP A 128 -11.18 -9.99 3.42
N ILE A 129 -10.56 -11.05 3.92
CA ILE A 129 -9.78 -11.02 5.17
C ILE A 129 -8.54 -10.11 5.07
N THR A 130 -8.21 -9.63 3.88
CA THR A 130 -7.14 -8.68 3.60
C THR A 130 -7.63 -7.28 3.21
N ASP A 131 -8.95 -7.05 3.18
CA ASP A 131 -9.55 -5.73 2.95
C ASP A 131 -9.62 -4.88 4.24
N TYR A 132 -8.45 -4.52 4.77
CA TYR A 132 -8.38 -3.69 5.97
C TYR A 132 -9.03 -2.31 5.78
N LYS A 133 -9.11 -1.77 4.55
CA LYS A 133 -9.77 -0.49 4.28
C LYS A 133 -11.28 -0.61 4.44
N GLY A 134 -11.88 -1.69 3.92
CA GLY A 134 -13.28 -2.04 4.15
C GLY A 134 -13.56 -2.26 5.63
N TRP A 135 -12.70 -3.01 6.33
CA TRP A 135 -12.82 -3.25 7.76
C TRP A 135 -12.77 -1.95 8.58
N ALA A 136 -11.79 -1.07 8.36
CA ALA A 136 -11.65 0.18 9.10
C ALA A 136 -12.88 1.11 8.92
N ARG A 137 -13.35 1.26 7.67
CA ARG A 137 -14.57 2.04 7.38
C ARG A 137 -15.82 1.40 7.97
N GLY A 138 -15.89 0.07 7.92
CA GLY A 138 -16.99 -0.71 8.45
C GLY A 138 -17.07 -0.66 9.99
N LEU A 139 -15.93 -0.73 10.69
CA LEU A 139 -15.86 -0.56 12.15
C LEU A 139 -16.40 0.80 12.58
N LYS A 140 -15.99 1.89 11.90
CA LYS A 140 -16.56 3.22 12.11
C LYS A 140 -18.06 3.24 11.84
N LYS A 141 -18.50 2.67 10.71
CA LYS A 141 -19.93 2.60 10.34
C LYS A 141 -20.77 1.84 11.37
N ALA A 142 -20.19 0.79 11.97
CA ALA A 142 -20.82 -0.02 13.01
C ALA A 142 -20.81 0.63 14.40
N GLY A 143 -20.24 1.83 14.54
CA GLY A 143 -20.18 2.56 15.80
C GLY A 143 -19.16 2.01 16.79
N TYR A 144 -18.01 1.51 16.31
CA TYR A 144 -16.90 1.14 17.19
C TYR A 144 -16.33 2.37 17.91
N ALA A 145 -16.17 3.48 17.20
CA ALA A 145 -15.70 4.77 17.73
C ALA A 145 -16.58 5.91 17.21
N THR A 146 -16.73 6.96 18.01
CA THR A 146 -17.49 8.18 17.69
C THR A 146 -16.70 9.13 16.78
N ASP A 147 -15.37 9.05 16.83
CA ASP A 147 -14.48 9.94 16.09
C ASP A 147 -14.64 9.79 14.57
N PRO A 148 -14.93 10.89 13.84
CA PRO A 148 -15.13 10.84 12.39
C PRO A 148 -13.88 10.42 11.60
N SER A 149 -12.68 10.64 12.14
CA SER A 149 -11.41 10.30 11.50
C SER A 149 -10.89 8.90 11.88
N TYR A 150 -11.60 8.15 12.71
CA TYR A 150 -11.18 6.83 13.21
C TYR A 150 -10.72 5.88 12.10
N ALA A 151 -11.55 5.70 11.06
CA ALA A 151 -11.24 4.81 9.96
C ALA A 151 -9.96 5.24 9.20
N ASN A 152 -9.80 6.55 8.98
CA ASN A 152 -8.62 7.08 8.31
C ASN A 152 -7.37 6.89 9.18
N ARG A 153 -7.44 7.11 10.49
CA ARG A 153 -6.31 6.84 11.39
C ARG A 153 -5.85 5.39 11.34
N LEU A 154 -6.79 4.44 11.37
CA LEU A 154 -6.44 3.02 11.25
C LEU A 154 -5.77 2.73 9.91
N ILE A 155 -6.32 3.24 8.80
CA ILE A 155 -5.74 3.06 7.46
C ILE A 155 -4.32 3.66 7.41
N THR A 156 -4.13 4.88 7.92
CA THR A 156 -2.82 5.54 7.97
C THR A 156 -1.81 4.72 8.79
N ILE A 157 -2.18 4.25 9.98
CA ILE A 157 -1.29 3.40 10.78
C ILE A 157 -0.94 2.11 10.02
N ILE A 158 -1.91 1.48 9.36
CA ILE A 158 -1.68 0.25 8.60
C ILE A 158 -0.76 0.49 7.40
N GLU A 159 -0.92 1.60 6.70
CA GLU A 159 -0.09 1.95 5.53
C GLU A 159 1.31 2.40 5.94
N ASP A 160 1.45 3.33 6.89
CA ASP A 160 2.75 3.89 7.32
C ASP A 160 3.68 2.83 7.93
N TYR A 161 3.10 1.82 8.60
CA TYR A 161 3.81 0.74 9.26
C TYR A 161 3.75 -0.60 8.51
N ASP A 162 3.18 -0.60 7.30
CA ASP A 162 2.98 -1.80 6.47
C ASP A 162 2.27 -2.97 7.18
N LEU A 163 1.32 -2.70 8.07
CA LEU A 163 0.69 -3.75 8.88
C LEU A 163 -0.11 -4.76 8.03
N TYR A 164 -0.52 -4.37 6.83
CA TYR A 164 -1.17 -5.26 5.86
C TYR A 164 -0.31 -6.48 5.48
N LYS A 165 1.02 -6.41 5.68
CA LYS A 165 1.94 -7.55 5.52
C LYS A 165 1.60 -8.69 6.49
N TYR A 166 1.10 -8.39 7.68
CA TYR A 166 0.69 -9.40 8.66
C TYR A 166 -0.60 -10.12 8.25
N ASP A 167 -1.50 -9.45 7.51
CA ASP A 167 -2.68 -10.11 6.95
C ASP A 167 -2.26 -11.23 5.99
N ARG A 168 -1.28 -10.94 5.12
CA ARG A 168 -0.74 -11.92 4.17
C ARG A 168 -0.05 -13.09 4.87
N LYS A 169 0.65 -12.86 5.98
CA LYS A 169 1.22 -13.92 6.84
C LYS A 169 0.14 -14.80 7.50
N GLY A 170 -1.04 -14.23 7.77
CA GLY A 170 -2.19 -14.98 8.26
C GLY A 170 -2.83 -15.89 7.20
N VAL A 171 -2.76 -15.49 5.92
CA VAL A 171 -3.38 -16.20 4.79
C VAL A 171 -2.44 -17.22 4.13
N TYR A 172 -1.17 -16.87 3.95
CA TYR A 172 -0.21 -17.70 3.20
C TYR A 172 0.84 -18.32 4.12
N SER A 173 1.21 -19.57 3.82
CA SER A 173 2.34 -20.20 4.50
C SER A 173 3.65 -19.51 4.14
N GLU A 174 4.60 -19.54 5.06
CA GLU A 174 5.93 -18.96 4.88
C GLU A 174 6.63 -19.53 3.64
N ARG A 175 6.47 -20.83 3.39
CA ARG A 175 6.93 -21.49 2.16
C ARG A 175 6.33 -20.88 0.90
N LYS A 176 5.03 -20.54 0.91
CA LYS A 176 4.34 -19.94 -0.25
C LYS A 176 4.78 -18.49 -0.45
N LEU A 177 4.96 -17.72 0.62
CA LEU A 177 5.47 -16.35 0.58
C LEU A 177 6.92 -16.31 0.06
N ARG A 178 7.78 -17.21 0.52
CA ARG A 178 9.18 -17.32 0.03
C ARG A 178 9.25 -17.63 -1.46
N LYS A 179 8.33 -18.44 -1.98
CA LYS A 179 8.26 -18.77 -3.41
C LYS A 179 7.60 -17.67 -4.25
N ASN A 180 6.77 -16.82 -3.65
CA ASN A 180 5.99 -15.80 -4.35
C ASN A 180 6.01 -14.48 -3.57
N PRO A 181 7.15 -13.74 -3.59
CA PRO A 181 7.31 -12.53 -2.76
C PRO A 181 6.27 -11.43 -3.04
N TRP A 182 5.75 -11.35 -4.27
CA TRP A 182 4.72 -10.37 -4.66
C TRP A 182 3.41 -10.53 -3.88
N LEU A 183 3.13 -11.69 -3.26
CA LEU A 183 1.96 -11.87 -2.40
C LEU A 183 1.99 -10.95 -1.16
N MET A 184 3.18 -10.51 -0.72
CA MET A 184 3.34 -9.58 0.40
C MET A 184 3.09 -8.13 0.00
N ASN A 185 3.41 -7.78 -1.25
CA ASN A 185 3.34 -6.42 -1.76
C ASN A 185 3.00 -6.46 -3.27
N PRO A 186 1.73 -6.68 -3.63
CA PRO A 186 1.35 -6.73 -5.03
C PRO A 186 1.61 -5.39 -5.73
N HIS A 187 1.81 -5.43 -7.04
CA HIS A 187 1.98 -4.26 -7.87
C HIS A 187 0.68 -3.47 -7.95
N GLN A 188 0.81 -2.15 -7.78
CA GLN A 188 -0.29 -1.24 -8.04
C GLN A 188 -0.54 -1.17 -9.54
N ILE A 189 -1.80 -1.30 -9.92
CA ILE A 189 -2.25 -1.19 -11.31
C ILE A 189 -2.59 0.26 -11.61
N TYR A 190 -2.03 0.77 -12.70
CA TYR A 190 -2.31 2.08 -13.27
C TYR A 190 -2.98 1.93 -14.64
N ILE A 191 -3.60 3.00 -15.14
CA ILE A 191 -4.24 3.01 -16.45
C ILE A 191 -3.67 4.16 -17.27
N ALA A 192 -3.18 3.86 -18.49
CA ALA A 192 -2.81 4.86 -19.49
C ALA A 192 -3.36 4.43 -20.85
N ASN A 193 -3.99 5.37 -21.56
CA ASN A 193 -4.59 5.12 -22.86
C ASN A 193 -5.55 3.90 -22.86
N ASP A 194 -6.33 3.76 -21.78
CA ASP A 194 -7.25 2.63 -21.50
C ASP A 194 -6.57 1.26 -21.40
N ILE A 195 -5.27 1.24 -21.11
CA ILE A 195 -4.48 0.01 -20.91
C ILE A 195 -3.91 0.00 -19.50
N ALA A 196 -4.10 -1.12 -18.80
CA ALA A 196 -3.47 -1.35 -17.51
C ALA A 196 -1.95 -1.53 -17.64
N TYR A 197 -1.22 -0.95 -16.69
CA TYR A 197 0.22 -1.13 -16.56
C TYR A 197 0.65 -1.19 -15.09
N VAL A 198 1.83 -1.76 -14.85
CA VAL A 198 2.55 -1.69 -13.57
C VAL A 198 3.86 -0.94 -13.76
N VAL A 199 4.42 -0.44 -12.66
CA VAL A 199 5.78 0.13 -12.62
C VAL A 199 6.70 -0.90 -12.01
N ALA A 200 7.75 -1.28 -12.74
CA ALA A 200 8.73 -2.24 -12.28
C ALA A 200 9.50 -1.70 -11.07
N ARG A 201 9.72 -2.57 -10.09
CA ARG A 201 10.48 -2.32 -8.87
C ARG A 201 11.85 -2.98 -8.96
N SER A 202 12.74 -2.62 -8.04
CA SER A 202 14.06 -3.25 -7.95
C SER A 202 13.93 -4.76 -7.73
N GLY A 203 14.55 -5.53 -8.62
CA GLY A 203 14.55 -7.00 -8.59
C GLY A 203 13.40 -7.66 -9.35
N ASP A 204 12.48 -6.89 -9.95
CA ASP A 204 11.42 -7.47 -10.75
C ASP A 204 11.96 -8.17 -12.00
N THR A 205 11.29 -9.26 -12.37
CA THR A 205 11.52 -9.98 -13.63
C THR A 205 10.21 -10.11 -14.38
N PHE A 206 10.26 -10.24 -15.72
CA PHE A 206 9.05 -10.52 -16.50
C PHE A 206 8.39 -11.85 -16.08
N GLN A 207 9.17 -12.81 -15.61
CA GLN A 207 8.69 -14.09 -15.11
C GLN A 207 7.84 -13.90 -13.85
N ASP A 208 8.30 -13.09 -12.90
CA ASP A 208 7.59 -12.89 -11.64
C ASP A 208 6.38 -11.97 -11.80
N LEU A 209 6.52 -10.87 -12.56
CA LEU A 209 5.37 -10.05 -12.96
C LEU A 209 4.34 -10.88 -13.73
N GLY A 210 4.80 -11.79 -14.58
CA GLY A 210 3.92 -12.67 -15.34
C GLY A 210 3.13 -13.64 -14.47
N LYS A 211 3.76 -14.24 -13.45
CA LYS A 211 3.07 -15.10 -12.47
C LYS A 211 2.09 -14.31 -11.62
N GLU A 212 2.49 -13.12 -11.18
CA GLU A 212 1.65 -12.25 -10.36
C GLU A 212 0.38 -11.83 -11.09
N LEU A 213 0.52 -11.40 -12.34
CA LEU A 213 -0.55 -10.78 -13.12
C LEU A 213 -1.30 -11.78 -14.00
N ASP A 214 -0.96 -13.07 -13.90
CA ASP A 214 -1.48 -14.16 -14.73
C ASP A 214 -1.33 -13.89 -16.24
N ILE A 215 -0.14 -13.43 -16.65
CA ILE A 215 0.22 -13.14 -18.04
C ILE A 215 1.56 -13.80 -18.35
N SER A 216 1.65 -14.50 -19.49
CA SER A 216 2.94 -15.04 -19.94
C SER A 216 4.02 -13.94 -20.04
N TRP A 217 5.19 -14.17 -19.45
CA TRP A 217 6.32 -13.24 -19.52
C TRP A 217 6.68 -12.84 -20.97
N LYS A 218 6.56 -13.77 -21.92
CA LYS A 218 6.77 -13.51 -23.36
C LYS A 218 5.74 -12.53 -23.93
N LYS A 219 4.50 -12.57 -23.44
CA LYS A 219 3.45 -11.61 -23.80
C LYS A 219 3.77 -10.24 -23.23
N LEU A 220 4.21 -10.15 -21.97
CA LEU A 220 4.62 -8.87 -21.37
C LEU A 220 5.74 -8.20 -22.19
N VAL A 221 6.80 -8.94 -22.53
CA VAL A 221 7.87 -8.44 -23.42
C VAL A 221 7.29 -7.93 -24.74
N LYS A 222 6.46 -8.75 -25.41
CA LYS A 222 5.84 -8.41 -26.70
C LYS A 222 4.93 -7.17 -26.63
N TYR A 223 4.16 -7.02 -25.56
CA TYR A 223 3.22 -5.91 -25.39
C TYR A 223 3.91 -4.57 -25.23
N ASN A 224 5.13 -4.60 -24.70
CA ASN A 224 5.93 -3.43 -24.38
C ASN A 224 6.93 -3.06 -25.48
N ASP A 225 6.90 -3.75 -26.61
CA ASP A 225 7.83 -3.58 -27.74
C ASP A 225 9.30 -3.83 -27.34
N LEU A 226 9.55 -4.76 -26.40
CA LEU A 226 10.88 -5.04 -25.86
C LEU A 226 11.50 -6.30 -26.48
N HIS A 227 12.83 -6.38 -26.42
CA HIS A 227 13.59 -7.59 -26.75
C HIS A 227 13.49 -8.63 -25.63
N ARG A 228 13.70 -9.91 -25.95
CA ARG A 228 13.52 -11.01 -24.97
C ARG A 228 14.60 -11.01 -23.90
N GLU A 229 15.74 -10.43 -24.22
CA GLU A 229 16.94 -10.29 -23.41
C GLU A 229 16.90 -9.02 -22.54
N TYR A 230 15.86 -8.19 -22.68
CA TYR A 230 15.72 -6.97 -21.90
C TYR A 230 15.53 -7.28 -20.42
N THR A 231 16.37 -6.68 -19.58
CA THR A 231 16.28 -6.73 -18.12
C THR A 231 15.52 -5.51 -17.62
N LEU A 232 14.51 -5.74 -16.77
CA LEU A 232 13.71 -4.68 -16.18
C LEU A 232 14.56 -3.80 -15.26
N MET A 233 14.38 -2.49 -15.42
CA MET A 233 14.95 -1.48 -14.55
C MET A 233 13.85 -0.92 -13.63
N PRO A 234 14.19 -0.53 -12.38
CA PRO A 234 13.25 0.16 -11.51
C PRO A 234 12.69 1.40 -12.21
N GLY A 235 11.36 1.54 -12.24
CA GLY A 235 10.68 2.64 -12.91
C GLY A 235 10.15 2.31 -14.31
N ASP A 236 10.50 1.16 -14.89
CA ASP A 236 9.96 0.77 -16.20
C ASP A 236 8.45 0.61 -16.15
N ILE A 237 7.77 1.17 -17.17
CA ILE A 237 6.33 1.01 -17.36
C ILE A 237 6.07 -0.28 -18.14
N ILE A 238 5.38 -1.22 -17.52
CA ILE A 238 5.06 -2.52 -18.11
C ILE A 238 3.55 -2.64 -18.34
N TYR A 239 3.15 -2.43 -19.59
CA TYR A 239 1.77 -2.60 -20.05
C TYR A 239 1.34 -4.07 -20.06
N LEU A 240 0.11 -4.30 -19.60
CA LEU A 240 -0.47 -5.64 -19.44
C LEU A 240 -1.23 -6.11 -20.70
N LYS A 241 -1.37 -5.22 -21.69
CA LYS A 241 -1.86 -5.53 -23.04
C LYS A 241 -1.02 -4.75 -24.05
N SER A 242 -1.10 -5.15 -25.33
CA SER A 242 -0.36 -4.45 -26.39
C SER A 242 -0.71 -2.97 -26.43
N LYS A 243 0.31 -2.11 -26.42
CA LYS A 243 0.15 -0.66 -26.63
C LYS A 243 -0.69 -0.36 -27.88
N LYS A 244 -1.44 0.74 -27.87
CA LYS A 244 -2.30 1.13 -29.00
C LYS A 244 -1.46 1.66 -30.16
N LYS A 245 -2.09 1.78 -31.34
CA LYS A 245 -1.44 2.41 -32.50
C LYS A 245 -1.40 3.94 -32.41
N LYS A 246 -2.23 4.53 -31.55
CA LYS A 246 -2.41 5.96 -31.36
C LYS A 246 -2.96 6.24 -29.96
N ALA A 247 -2.83 7.48 -29.49
CA ALA A 247 -3.44 7.91 -28.24
C ALA A 247 -4.96 8.08 -28.35
N SER A 248 -5.65 7.91 -27.21
CA SER A 248 -7.02 8.35 -26.98
C SER A 248 -7.10 9.88 -26.93
N LYS A 249 -8.22 10.45 -27.39
CA LYS A 249 -8.50 11.89 -27.27
C LYS A 249 -8.45 12.30 -25.78
N PRO A 250 -8.07 13.54 -25.45
CA PRO A 250 -7.77 14.67 -26.35
C PRO A 250 -6.32 14.70 -26.87
N HIS A 251 -5.48 13.72 -26.54
CA HIS A 251 -4.07 13.70 -26.91
C HIS A 251 -3.87 13.48 -28.41
N THR A 252 -3.74 14.57 -29.16
CA THR A 252 -3.53 14.56 -30.62
C THR A 252 -2.07 14.85 -31.00
N VAL A 253 -1.43 15.76 -30.28
CA VAL A 253 -0.05 16.22 -30.51
C VAL A 253 0.65 16.35 -29.16
N TYR A 254 1.93 16.07 -29.15
CA TYR A 254 2.85 16.33 -28.05
C TYR A 254 3.93 17.31 -28.50
N ILE A 255 4.28 18.25 -27.63
CA ILE A 255 5.43 19.15 -27.82
C ILE A 255 6.56 18.60 -26.97
N VAL A 256 7.66 18.24 -27.63
CA VAL A 256 8.84 17.66 -27.00
C VAL A 256 9.45 18.67 -26.03
N LYS A 257 9.76 18.19 -24.82
CA LYS A 257 10.40 18.95 -23.74
C LYS A 257 11.81 18.44 -23.52
N ASP A 258 12.56 19.20 -22.74
CA ASP A 258 13.90 18.79 -22.31
C ASP A 258 13.86 17.41 -21.62
N GLY A 259 14.81 16.55 -21.96
CA GLY A 259 14.90 15.17 -21.48
C GLY A 259 13.90 14.17 -22.07
N ASP A 260 13.01 14.57 -22.96
CA ASP A 260 12.10 13.63 -23.62
C ASP A 260 12.84 12.72 -24.61
N SER A 261 12.33 11.49 -24.74
CA SER A 261 12.74 10.55 -25.78
C SER A 261 11.51 9.95 -26.46
N MET A 262 11.68 9.46 -27.70
CA MET A 262 10.60 8.77 -28.41
C MET A 262 10.09 7.56 -27.61
N HIS A 263 10.98 6.84 -26.93
CA HIS A 263 10.61 5.76 -26.02
C HIS A 263 9.79 6.28 -24.83
N GLY A 264 10.24 7.31 -24.13
CA GLY A 264 9.52 7.90 -22.99
C GLY A 264 8.12 8.39 -23.37
N ILE A 265 7.99 9.07 -24.50
CA ILE A 265 6.70 9.53 -25.04
C ILE A 265 5.80 8.34 -25.40
N SER A 266 6.35 7.30 -26.03
CA SER A 266 5.65 6.04 -26.32
C SER A 266 5.09 5.40 -25.04
N GLN A 267 5.88 5.33 -23.98
CA GLN A 267 5.46 4.78 -22.69
C GLN A 267 4.41 5.66 -22.02
N LYS A 268 4.60 6.98 -22.00
CA LYS A 268 3.66 7.93 -21.39
C LYS A 268 2.24 7.85 -21.96
N TYR A 269 2.13 7.71 -23.28
CA TYR A 269 0.84 7.68 -23.97
C TYR A 269 0.35 6.27 -24.35
N GLY A 270 1.07 5.22 -23.97
CA GLY A 270 0.70 3.84 -24.28
C GLY A 270 0.56 3.59 -25.78
N ILE A 271 1.46 4.16 -26.59
CA ILE A 271 1.50 4.01 -28.05
C ILE A 271 2.67 3.12 -28.41
N ARG A 272 2.52 2.21 -29.38
CA ARG A 272 3.67 1.42 -29.85
C ARG A 272 4.71 2.33 -30.48
N LEU A 273 5.97 2.15 -30.10
CA LEU A 273 7.07 3.03 -30.50
C LEU A 273 7.18 3.17 -32.03
N LYS A 274 7.11 2.04 -32.75
CA LYS A 274 7.11 2.03 -34.22
C LYS A 274 6.00 2.85 -34.87
N ASN A 275 4.82 2.93 -34.24
CA ASN A 275 3.71 3.71 -34.79
C ASN A 275 3.90 5.20 -34.51
N LEU A 276 4.53 5.55 -33.40
CA LEU A 276 4.89 6.94 -33.09
C LEU A 276 5.89 7.47 -34.15
N TYR A 277 6.94 6.71 -34.45
CA TYR A 277 7.88 7.03 -35.54
C TYR A 277 7.18 7.14 -36.91
N LYS A 278 6.42 6.11 -37.29
CA LYS A 278 5.72 6.06 -38.59
C LYS A 278 4.76 7.23 -38.79
N MET A 279 3.98 7.57 -37.77
CA MET A 279 2.99 8.67 -37.86
C MET A 279 3.65 10.04 -38.02
N ASN A 280 4.87 10.18 -37.50
CA ASN A 280 5.66 11.41 -37.58
C ASN A 280 6.65 11.42 -38.74
N ARG A 281 6.64 10.37 -39.60
CA ARG A 281 7.56 10.23 -40.75
C ARG A 281 9.03 10.30 -40.31
N LYS A 282 9.34 9.70 -39.17
CA LYS A 282 10.70 9.59 -38.60
C LYS A 282 11.15 8.13 -38.62
N ASP A 283 12.43 7.90 -38.78
CA ASP A 283 13.07 6.58 -38.62
C ASP A 283 13.47 6.32 -37.16
N GLY A 284 14.01 5.12 -36.88
CA GLY A 284 14.38 4.72 -35.53
C GLY A 284 15.61 5.42 -34.94
N GLU A 285 16.38 6.14 -35.76
CA GLU A 285 17.57 6.89 -35.33
C GLU A 285 17.22 8.33 -34.94
N TYR A 286 16.04 8.81 -35.31
CA TYR A 286 15.57 10.13 -34.93
C TYR A 286 15.51 10.32 -33.40
N VAL A 287 16.26 11.32 -32.96
CA VAL A 287 16.25 11.88 -31.60
C VAL A 287 15.37 13.13 -31.61
N PRO A 288 14.36 13.23 -30.72
CA PRO A 288 13.46 14.38 -30.71
C PRO A 288 14.13 15.62 -30.10
N GLU A 289 13.91 16.78 -30.69
CA GLU A 289 14.44 18.06 -30.23
C GLU A 289 13.36 18.87 -29.49
N ILE A 290 13.79 19.71 -28.55
CA ILE A 290 12.88 20.56 -27.77
C ILE A 290 12.03 21.42 -28.72
N GLY A 291 10.71 21.38 -28.54
CA GLY A 291 9.76 22.11 -29.38
C GLY A 291 9.20 21.30 -30.55
N ASP A 292 9.77 20.13 -30.86
CA ASP A 292 9.23 19.25 -31.90
C ASP A 292 7.77 18.89 -31.63
N ARG A 293 6.94 19.00 -32.68
CA ARG A 293 5.51 18.66 -32.62
C ARG A 293 5.29 17.25 -33.13
N LEU A 294 5.16 16.31 -32.21
CA LEU A 294 4.91 14.90 -32.51
C LEU A 294 3.41 14.60 -32.47
N ARG A 295 2.87 14.11 -33.58
CA ARG A 295 1.53 13.53 -33.66
C ARG A 295 1.45 12.26 -32.82
N LEU A 296 0.40 12.18 -32.02
CA LEU A 296 0.03 11.00 -31.24
C LEU A 296 -1.18 10.26 -31.84
N ARG A 297 -1.84 10.87 -32.83
CA ARG A 297 -3.06 10.35 -33.47
C ARG A 297 -3.15 10.54 -34.98
#